data_AF-A0A520ACG5-F1
#
_entry.id   AF-A0A520ACG5-F1
#
_cell.length_a   1.000
_cell.length_b   1.000
_cell.length_c   1.000
_cell.angle_alpha   90.00
_cell.angle_beta   90.00
_cell.angle_gamma   90.00
#
_symmetry.space_group_name_H-M   'P 1'
#
loop_
_entity.id
_entity.type
_entity.pdbx_description
1 polymer ?
#
loop_
_entity_poly.entity_id
_entity_poly.type
_entity_poly.pdbx_seq_one_letter_code
_entity_poly.pdbx_strand_id
1 'polypeptide(L)'
;MGFFMLYFLAVAVGVGLGMTVFLPKIFKGVDIITSFNGIILYYFALDFVMRLQLQELPTLSIIPYLHLKVPKSKIIGFLNIKALFSAFNLWPILLFFPFIFMEIADEYGAFAVLMYIISILSITLFNNYLILYIKRKSITNVYYTLVGFVIIAIFAAFEYFKLISLISTSDFVFRAIGERPYLGFGFTIAALAIFKLNSTFLYNNLYVEELGAKQEKKVSTDYAFLNRFGKVGELAALELKLILRHKRSRSSIILGFFFLLYGFMFYREKLINSDSFGTMMFAGIFMTGVSIIIYGQFMFAWQ
;
A
#
# COMPACT_ATOMS: atom_id res chain seq x y z
N MET A 1 1.99 7.69 21.72
CA MET A 1 1.15 7.21 20.59
C MET A 1 -0.11 8.05 20.38
N GLY A 2 -0.95 8.28 21.41
CA GLY A 2 -2.19 9.08 21.25
C GLY A 2 -1.99 10.51 20.74
N PHE A 3 -0.95 11.22 21.21
CA PHE A 3 -0.63 12.57 20.73
C PHE A 3 -0.31 12.61 19.22
N PHE A 4 0.51 11.68 18.72
CA PHE A 4 0.80 11.57 17.29
C PHE A 4 -0.46 11.26 16.46
N MET A 5 -1.35 10.41 16.98
CA MET A 5 -2.61 10.10 16.31
C MET A 5 -3.50 11.34 16.18
N LEU A 6 -3.65 12.11 17.26
CA LEU A 6 -4.39 13.38 17.24
C LEU A 6 -3.75 14.41 16.31
N TYR A 7 -2.42 14.51 16.30
CA TYR A 7 -1.69 15.38 15.39
C TYR A 7 -1.98 15.05 13.93
N PHE A 8 -1.86 13.77 13.52
CA PHE A 8 -2.17 13.37 12.14
C PHE A 8 -3.65 13.57 11.77
N LEU A 9 -4.56 13.38 12.73
CA LEU A 9 -5.99 13.61 12.54
C LEU A 9 -6.28 15.10 12.31
N ALA A 10 -5.67 15.98 13.11
CA ALA A 10 -5.77 17.43 12.95
C ALA A 10 -5.18 17.89 11.60
N VAL A 11 -4.05 17.33 11.19
CA VAL A 11 -3.45 17.61 9.87
C VAL A 11 -4.37 17.16 8.75
N ALA A 12 -4.95 15.96 8.82
CA ALA A 12 -5.87 15.46 7.78
C ALA A 12 -7.11 16.35 7.61
N VAL A 13 -7.71 16.78 8.73
CA VAL A 13 -8.85 17.72 8.72
C VAL A 13 -8.42 19.10 8.20
N GLY A 14 -7.25 19.60 8.62
CA GLY A 14 -6.71 20.88 8.15
C GLY A 14 -6.42 20.88 6.64
N VAL A 15 -5.92 19.76 6.11
CA VAL A 15 -5.74 19.57 4.66
C VAL A 15 -7.09 19.52 3.95
N GLY A 16 -8.08 18.80 4.49
CA GLY A 16 -9.42 18.71 3.92
C GLY A 16 -10.13 20.06 3.84
N LEU A 17 -10.08 20.86 4.91
CA LEU A 17 -10.61 22.23 4.93
C LEU A 17 -9.80 23.18 4.04
N GLY A 18 -8.47 23.00 3.99
CA GLY A 18 -7.57 23.83 3.20
C GLY A 18 -7.57 23.52 1.70
N MET A 19 -8.28 22.48 1.24
CA MET A 19 -8.30 22.08 -0.18
C MET A 19 -8.72 23.21 -1.11
N THR A 20 -9.67 24.05 -0.67
CA THR A 20 -10.14 25.23 -1.42
C THR A 20 -9.02 26.23 -1.71
N VAL A 21 -7.99 26.28 -0.85
CA VAL A 21 -6.81 27.16 -1.01
C VAL A 21 -5.64 26.44 -1.70
N PHE A 22 -5.46 25.14 -1.44
CA PHE A 22 -4.35 24.38 -2.01
C PHE A 22 -4.57 24.01 -3.48
N LEU A 23 -5.78 23.61 -3.87
CA LEU A 23 -6.07 23.17 -5.23
C LEU A 23 -5.80 24.25 -6.28
N PRO A 24 -6.22 25.52 -6.11
CA PRO A 24 -5.91 26.58 -7.08
C PRO A 24 -4.42 26.90 -7.22
N LYS A 25 -3.61 26.63 -6.17
CA LYS A 25 -2.15 26.83 -6.20
C LYS A 25 -1.43 25.73 -6.96
N ILE A 26 -1.93 24.49 -6.88
CA ILE A 26 -1.38 23.31 -7.55
C ILE A 26 -1.83 23.27 -9.01
N PHE A 27 -3.13 23.45 -9.25
CA PHE A 27 -3.76 23.44 -10.57
C PHE A 27 -4.11 24.86 -11.00
N LYS A 28 -3.11 25.61 -11.47
CA LYS A 28 -3.30 27.00 -11.90
C LYS A 28 -4.24 27.07 -13.11
N GLY A 29 -5.29 27.88 -13.01
CA GLY A 29 -6.23 28.13 -14.11
C GLY A 29 -7.27 27.02 -14.33
N VAL A 30 -7.37 26.05 -13.43
CA VAL A 30 -8.40 25.01 -13.45
C VAL A 30 -9.42 25.33 -12.36
N ASP A 31 -10.69 25.07 -12.65
CA ASP A 31 -11.77 25.19 -11.68
C ASP A 31 -11.52 24.28 -10.44
N ILE A 32 -11.99 24.72 -9.27
CA ILE A 32 -11.68 24.08 -7.98
C ILE A 32 -12.33 22.70 -7.91
N ILE A 33 -13.58 22.57 -8.37
CA ILE A 33 -14.30 21.29 -8.36
C ILE A 33 -13.70 20.32 -9.37
N THR A 34 -13.33 20.81 -10.54
CA THR A 34 -12.62 20.03 -11.54
C THR A 34 -11.29 19.47 -10.99
N SER A 35 -10.55 20.30 -10.26
CA SER A 35 -9.31 19.90 -9.60
C SER A 35 -9.57 18.87 -8.48
N PHE A 36 -10.62 19.08 -7.70
CA PHE A 36 -11.03 18.16 -6.63
C PHE A 36 -11.45 16.79 -7.20
N ASN A 37 -12.31 16.77 -8.21
CA ASN A 37 -12.75 15.54 -8.87
C ASN A 37 -11.57 14.78 -9.47
N GLY A 38 -10.58 15.50 -10.01
CA GLY A 38 -9.35 14.92 -10.53
C GLY A 38 -8.49 14.18 -9.51
N ILE A 39 -8.47 14.62 -8.25
CA ILE A 39 -7.59 14.01 -7.23
C ILE A 39 -8.18 12.78 -6.55
N ILE A 40 -9.49 12.53 -6.62
CA ILE A 40 -10.14 11.47 -5.83
C ILE A 40 -9.63 10.07 -6.21
N LEU A 41 -9.71 9.66 -7.49
CA LEU A 41 -9.20 8.35 -7.91
C LEU A 41 -7.67 8.27 -7.81
N TYR A 42 -6.97 9.39 -8.02
CA TYR A 42 -5.52 9.44 -7.84
C TYR A 42 -5.13 9.15 -6.39
N TYR A 43 -5.82 9.73 -5.42
CA TYR A 43 -5.66 9.42 -4.01
C TYR A 43 -5.94 7.94 -3.74
N PHE A 44 -7.04 7.38 -4.26
CA PHE A 44 -7.37 5.97 -4.02
C PHE A 44 -6.39 4.99 -4.68
N ALA A 45 -5.74 5.38 -5.78
CA ALA A 45 -4.65 4.60 -6.38
C ALA A 45 -3.41 4.60 -5.47
N LEU A 46 -3.02 5.76 -4.92
CA LEU A 46 -1.93 5.84 -3.95
C LEU A 46 -2.26 5.09 -2.65
N ASP A 47 -3.48 5.27 -2.14
CA ASP A 47 -3.99 4.55 -0.98
C ASP A 47 -3.93 3.03 -1.20
N PHE A 48 -4.26 2.54 -2.40
CA PHE A 48 -4.15 1.13 -2.75
C PHE A 48 -2.71 0.63 -2.64
N VAL A 49 -1.73 1.34 -3.20
CA VAL A 49 -0.30 0.98 -3.11
C VAL A 49 0.17 1.00 -1.65
N MET A 50 -0.16 2.06 -0.91
CA MET A 50 0.23 2.22 0.50
C MET A 50 -0.35 1.12 1.37
N ARG A 51 -1.63 0.78 1.20
CA ARG A 51 -2.27 -0.34 1.92
C ARG A 51 -1.70 -1.68 1.50
N LEU A 52 -1.32 -1.89 0.24
CA LEU A 52 -0.66 -3.12 -0.19
C LEU A 52 0.64 -3.34 0.58
N GLN A 53 1.36 -2.29 0.94
CA GLN A 53 2.57 -2.41 1.76
C GLN A 53 2.26 -2.45 3.27
N LEU A 54 1.46 -1.51 3.77
CA LEU A 54 1.35 -1.22 5.20
C LEU A 54 0.18 -1.91 5.90
N GLN A 55 -0.91 -2.23 5.20
CA GLN A 55 -2.11 -2.76 5.84
C GLN A 55 -1.95 -4.25 6.19
N GLU A 56 -1.84 -4.59 7.46
CA GLU A 56 -1.78 -6.00 7.86
C GLU A 56 -3.13 -6.69 7.66
N LEU A 57 -3.09 -8.00 7.35
CA LEU A 57 -4.31 -8.80 7.30
C LEU A 57 -4.87 -8.88 8.73
N PRO A 58 -6.19 -8.70 8.93
CA PRO A 58 -6.82 -9.01 10.20
C PRO A 58 -6.73 -10.53 10.37
N THR A 59 -5.67 -10.99 11.03
CA THR A 59 -5.55 -12.37 11.47
C THR A 59 -6.19 -12.44 12.84
N LEU A 60 -7.22 -13.28 12.95
CA LEU A 60 -7.42 -13.97 14.21
C LEU A 60 -6.29 -15.00 14.28
N SER A 61 -5.67 -15.22 15.44
CA SER A 61 -5.19 -16.56 15.73
C SER A 61 -6.45 -17.42 15.68
N ILE A 62 -6.78 -18.01 14.53
CA ILE A 62 -8.03 -18.76 14.34
C ILE A 62 -7.97 -20.06 15.19
N ILE A 63 -6.75 -20.51 15.50
CA ILE A 63 -6.41 -21.72 16.25
C ILE A 63 -7.20 -21.87 17.58
N PRO A 64 -7.28 -20.87 18.48
CA PRO A 64 -8.03 -20.99 19.73
C PRO A 64 -9.56 -20.89 19.56
N TYR A 65 -10.08 -20.59 18.37
CA TYR A 65 -11.52 -20.53 18.12
C TYR A 65 -12.05 -21.71 17.31
N LEU A 66 -11.16 -22.47 16.66
CA LEU A 66 -11.53 -23.63 15.83
C LEU A 66 -12.13 -24.79 16.64
N HIS A 67 -11.72 -24.95 17.91
CA HIS A 67 -12.27 -25.99 18.79
C HIS A 67 -13.61 -25.60 19.44
N LEU A 68 -14.01 -24.32 19.33
CA LEU A 68 -15.29 -23.83 19.83
C LEU A 68 -16.38 -24.04 18.78
N LYS A 69 -17.62 -24.27 19.22
CA LYS A 69 -18.81 -24.45 18.35
C LYS A 69 -19.28 -23.11 17.72
N VAL A 70 -18.38 -22.33 17.15
CA VAL A 70 -18.68 -21.04 16.49
C VAL A 70 -18.84 -21.28 14.99
N PRO A 71 -19.97 -20.87 14.37
CA PRO A 71 -20.18 -21.06 12.94
C PRO A 71 -19.21 -20.20 12.11
N LYS A 72 -18.72 -20.77 10.99
CA LYS A 72 -17.76 -20.11 10.07
C LYS A 72 -18.21 -18.71 9.63
N SER A 73 -19.50 -18.55 9.37
CA SER A 73 -20.11 -17.29 8.94
C SER A 73 -19.90 -16.16 9.96
N LYS A 74 -19.97 -16.45 11.27
CA LYS A 74 -19.72 -15.45 12.32
C LYS A 74 -18.24 -15.04 12.36
N ILE A 75 -17.32 -15.98 12.17
CA ILE A 75 -15.88 -15.69 12.13
C ILE A 75 -15.55 -14.80 10.92
N ILE A 76 -16.10 -15.12 9.75
CA ILE A 76 -15.91 -14.34 8.52
C ILE A 76 -16.52 -12.94 8.67
N GLY A 77 -17.74 -12.84 9.21
CA GLY A 77 -18.39 -11.57 9.51
C GLY A 77 -17.53 -10.71 10.44
N PHE A 78 -17.00 -11.30 11.52
CA PHE A 78 -16.09 -10.61 12.43
C PHE A 78 -14.81 -10.12 11.71
N LEU A 79 -14.17 -10.97 10.89
CA LEU A 79 -12.96 -10.58 10.14
C LEU A 79 -13.22 -9.42 9.17
N ASN A 80 -14.36 -9.44 8.48
CA ASN A 80 -14.76 -8.37 7.59
C ASN A 80 -15.07 -7.07 8.35
N ILE A 81 -15.81 -7.15 9.46
CA ILE A 81 -16.10 -5.97 10.29
C ILE A 81 -14.81 -5.40 10.89
N LYS A 82 -13.92 -6.26 11.41
CA LYS A 82 -12.62 -5.83 11.95
C LYS A 82 -11.78 -5.11 10.88
N ALA A 83 -11.85 -5.55 9.63
CA ALA A 83 -11.18 -4.87 8.51
C ALA A 83 -11.69 -3.45 8.24
N LEU A 84 -12.92 -3.11 8.65
CA LEU A 84 -13.47 -1.77 8.48
C LEU A 84 -12.83 -0.76 9.46
N PHE A 85 -12.41 -1.23 10.63
CA PHE A 85 -11.73 -0.41 11.65
C PHE A 85 -10.22 -0.26 11.40
N SER A 86 -9.85 0.04 10.16
CA SER A 86 -8.47 0.37 9.77
C SER A 86 -8.30 1.89 9.69
N ALA A 87 -7.17 2.41 10.17
CA ALA A 87 -6.86 3.84 10.08
C ALA A 87 -7.01 4.35 8.64
N PHE A 88 -6.58 3.56 7.65
CA PHE A 88 -6.70 3.92 6.24
C PHE A 88 -8.15 4.17 5.79
N ASN A 89 -9.17 3.56 6.41
CA ASN A 89 -10.57 3.82 6.05
C ASN A 89 -11.09 5.16 6.61
N LEU A 90 -10.42 5.70 7.64
CA LEU A 90 -10.77 6.99 8.24
C LEU A 90 -10.18 8.17 7.45
N TRP A 91 -9.01 8.00 6.84
CA TRP A 91 -8.32 9.07 6.11
C TRP A 91 -9.13 9.71 4.97
N PRO A 92 -9.74 8.95 4.04
CA PRO A 92 -10.54 9.52 2.96
C PRO A 92 -11.71 10.35 3.49
N ILE A 93 -12.31 9.93 4.61
CA ILE A 93 -13.43 10.63 5.24
C ILE A 93 -12.97 12.00 5.71
N LEU A 94 -11.88 12.07 6.48
CA LEU A 94 -11.37 13.33 7.03
C LEU A 94 -10.86 14.29 5.95
N LEU A 95 -10.33 13.73 4.87
CA LEU A 95 -9.69 14.49 3.81
C LEU A 95 -10.69 15.04 2.79
N PHE A 96 -11.73 14.28 2.41
CA PHE A 96 -12.67 14.70 1.37
C PHE A 96 -13.99 15.28 1.90
N PHE A 97 -14.50 14.82 3.04
CA PHE A 97 -15.83 15.24 3.50
C PHE A 97 -15.94 16.76 3.74
N PRO A 98 -14.96 17.44 4.38
CA PRO A 98 -15.06 18.88 4.58
C PRO A 98 -15.25 19.66 3.27
N PHE A 99 -14.50 19.29 2.22
CA PHE A 99 -14.61 19.93 0.91
C PHE A 99 -15.96 19.66 0.24
N ILE A 100 -16.48 18.44 0.34
CA ILE A 100 -17.79 18.08 -0.26
C ILE A 100 -18.91 18.93 0.38
N PHE A 101 -18.87 19.12 1.69
CA PHE A 101 -19.90 19.92 2.37
C PHE A 101 -19.78 21.42 2.07
N MET A 102 -18.59 21.93 1.76
CA MET A 102 -18.37 23.35 1.48
C MET A 102 -18.66 23.72 0.03
N GLU A 103 -18.13 22.98 -0.94
CA GLU A 103 -18.15 23.39 -2.35
C GLU A 103 -19.19 22.61 -3.17
N ILE A 104 -19.30 21.29 -2.97
CA ILE A 104 -20.24 20.46 -3.75
C ILE A 104 -21.69 20.75 -3.35
N ALA A 105 -21.92 21.12 -2.08
CA ALA A 105 -23.24 21.47 -1.57
C ALA A 105 -23.82 22.70 -2.27
N ASP A 106 -22.99 23.71 -2.53
CA ASP A 106 -23.38 24.98 -3.12
C ASP A 106 -23.60 24.86 -4.64
N GLU A 107 -22.83 24.00 -5.33
CA GLU A 107 -22.92 23.85 -6.79
C GLU A 107 -23.95 22.80 -7.26
N TYR A 108 -23.98 21.60 -6.66
CA TYR A 108 -24.78 20.47 -7.15
C TYR A 108 -25.94 20.08 -6.22
N GLY A 109 -26.03 20.70 -5.04
CA GLY A 109 -27.09 20.49 -4.07
C GLY A 109 -26.95 19.22 -3.22
N ALA A 110 -27.89 19.05 -2.28
CA ALA A 110 -27.80 18.04 -1.22
C ALA A 110 -27.77 16.58 -1.70
N PHE A 111 -28.45 16.26 -2.80
CA PHE A 111 -28.47 14.89 -3.32
C PHE A 111 -27.14 14.48 -3.94
N ALA A 112 -26.47 15.41 -4.64
CA ALA A 112 -25.14 15.19 -5.18
C ALA A 112 -24.12 15.00 -4.05
N VAL A 113 -24.16 15.83 -3.00
CA VAL A 113 -23.33 15.68 -1.79
C VAL A 113 -23.44 14.28 -1.20
N LEU A 114 -24.67 13.80 -1.01
CA LEU A 114 -24.91 12.46 -0.49
C LEU A 114 -24.30 11.37 -1.38
N MET A 115 -24.40 11.52 -2.70
CA MET A 115 -23.83 10.55 -3.66
C MET A 115 -22.31 10.62 -3.75
N TYR A 116 -21.69 11.78 -3.57
CA TYR A 116 -20.24 11.91 -3.41
C TYR A 116 -19.74 11.17 -2.17
N ILE A 117 -20.42 11.38 -1.03
CA ILE A 117 -20.13 10.69 0.23
C ILE A 117 -20.26 9.17 0.05
N ILE A 118 -21.36 8.70 -0.54
CA ILE A 118 -21.57 7.26 -0.80
C ILE A 118 -20.50 6.71 -1.73
N SER A 119 -20.13 7.45 -2.78
CA SER A 119 -19.11 7.02 -3.74
C SER A 119 -17.74 6.85 -3.07
N ILE A 120 -17.30 7.84 -2.29
CA ILE A 120 -16.01 7.81 -1.59
C ILE A 120 -15.98 6.69 -0.54
N LEU A 121 -17.06 6.52 0.24
CA LEU A 121 -17.18 5.40 1.17
C LEU A 121 -17.14 4.06 0.44
N SER A 122 -17.85 3.95 -0.69
CA SER A 122 -17.89 2.72 -1.49
C SER A 122 -16.52 2.37 -2.07
N ILE A 123 -15.78 3.35 -2.61
CA ILE A 123 -14.41 3.14 -3.11
C ILE A 123 -13.46 2.75 -1.96
N THR A 124 -13.61 3.38 -0.79
CA THR A 124 -12.83 3.02 0.40
C THR A 124 -13.05 1.56 0.79
N LEU A 125 -14.30 1.12 0.84
CA LEU A 125 -14.66 -0.27 1.11
C LEU A 125 -14.13 -1.21 0.02
N PHE A 126 -14.27 -0.81 -1.25
CA PHE A 126 -13.77 -1.57 -2.38
C PHE A 126 -12.27 -1.82 -2.27
N ASN A 127 -11.47 -0.75 -2.10
CA ASN A 127 -10.03 -0.84 -1.91
C ASN A 127 -9.66 -1.72 -0.71
N ASN A 128 -10.32 -1.53 0.42
CA ASN A 128 -10.07 -2.30 1.63
C ASN A 128 -10.23 -3.81 1.38
N TYR A 129 -11.37 -4.24 0.83
CA TYR A 129 -11.61 -5.67 0.59
C TYR A 129 -10.78 -6.24 -0.57
N LEU A 130 -10.55 -5.45 -1.62
CA LEU A 130 -9.71 -5.87 -2.75
C LEU A 130 -8.27 -6.18 -2.29
N ILE A 131 -7.71 -5.32 -1.44
CA ILE A 131 -6.34 -5.49 -0.93
C ILE A 131 -6.25 -6.72 -0.03
N LEU A 132 -7.24 -6.94 0.84
CA LEU A 132 -7.29 -8.15 1.67
C LEU A 132 -7.37 -9.41 0.82
N TYR A 133 -8.15 -9.38 -0.25
CA TYR A 133 -8.26 -10.49 -1.20
C TYR A 133 -6.93 -10.77 -1.90
N ILE A 134 -6.30 -9.73 -2.48
CA ILE A 134 -5.01 -9.84 -3.19
C ILE A 134 -3.90 -10.31 -2.26
N LYS A 135 -3.84 -9.77 -1.03
CA LYS A 135 -2.85 -10.17 -0.02
C LYS A 135 -2.99 -11.63 0.36
N ARG A 136 -4.22 -12.12 0.58
CA ARG A 136 -4.43 -13.54 0.90
C ARG A 136 -4.03 -14.46 -0.26
N LYS A 137 -4.41 -14.12 -1.49
CA LYS A 137 -3.97 -14.83 -2.70
C LYS A 137 -2.44 -14.85 -2.87
N SER A 138 -1.79 -13.74 -2.53
CA SER A 138 -0.33 -13.58 -2.58
C SER A 138 0.40 -14.47 -1.58
N ILE A 139 -0.19 -14.78 -0.42
CA ILE A 139 0.39 -15.72 0.55
C ILE A 139 0.42 -17.13 -0.02
N THR A 140 -0.64 -17.55 -0.72
CA THR A 140 -0.71 -18.89 -1.33
C THR A 140 0.19 -19.02 -2.55
N ASN A 141 0.39 -17.96 -3.34
CA ASN A 141 1.22 -18.00 -4.53
C ASN A 141 1.91 -16.65 -4.82
N VAL A 142 3.25 -16.68 -4.82
CA VAL A 142 4.14 -15.52 -5.05
C VAL A 142 3.93 -14.87 -6.43
N TYR A 143 3.42 -15.63 -7.42
CA TYR A 143 3.09 -15.12 -8.75
C TYR A 143 2.09 -13.96 -8.70
N TYR A 144 1.11 -13.99 -7.79
CA TYR A 144 0.13 -12.90 -7.66
C TYR A 144 0.74 -11.59 -7.19
N THR A 145 1.81 -11.65 -6.37
CA THR A 145 2.54 -10.45 -5.95
C THR A 145 3.33 -9.86 -7.11
N LEU A 146 4.01 -10.71 -7.90
CA LEU A 146 4.75 -10.31 -9.10
C LEU A 146 3.83 -9.65 -10.14
N VAL A 147 2.69 -10.28 -10.43
CA VAL A 147 1.68 -9.71 -11.35
C VAL A 147 1.13 -8.39 -10.83
N GLY A 148 0.86 -8.28 -9.53
CA GLY A 148 0.42 -7.02 -8.91
C GLY A 148 1.43 -5.88 -9.11
N PHE A 149 2.72 -6.14 -8.88
CA PHE A 149 3.79 -5.17 -9.11
C PHE A 149 3.93 -4.78 -10.59
N VAL A 150 3.84 -5.75 -11.50
CA VAL A 150 3.92 -5.49 -12.94
C VAL A 150 2.75 -4.62 -13.41
N ILE A 151 1.53 -4.89 -12.93
CA ILE A 151 0.35 -4.07 -13.27
C ILE A 151 0.54 -2.64 -12.76
N ILE A 152 0.97 -2.45 -11.51
CA ILE A 152 1.23 -1.11 -10.95
C ILE A 152 2.32 -0.39 -11.74
N ALA A 153 3.39 -1.08 -12.13
CA ALA A 153 4.48 -0.52 -12.93
C ALA A 153 4.02 -0.10 -14.34
N ILE A 154 3.15 -0.90 -14.98
CA ILE A 154 2.56 -0.56 -16.28
C ILE A 154 1.65 0.66 -16.17
N PHE A 155 0.80 0.72 -15.15
CA PHE A 155 -0.06 1.90 -14.91
C PHE A 155 0.77 3.15 -14.64
N ALA A 156 1.83 3.05 -13.83
CA ALA A 156 2.74 4.16 -13.57
C ALA A 156 3.48 4.60 -14.85
N ALA A 157 3.86 3.66 -15.71
CA ALA A 157 4.46 3.97 -17.01
C ALA A 157 3.47 4.68 -17.92
N PHE A 158 2.22 4.22 -18.02
CA PHE A 158 1.20 4.88 -18.84
C PHE A 158 0.87 6.31 -18.39
N GLU A 159 0.85 6.55 -17.07
CA GLU A 159 0.71 7.90 -16.52
C GLU A 159 1.95 8.75 -16.84
N TYR A 160 3.17 8.19 -16.70
CA TYR A 160 4.42 8.90 -17.01
C TYR A 160 4.53 9.30 -18.49
N PHE A 161 4.10 8.42 -19.40
CA PHE A 161 4.05 8.69 -20.84
C PHE A 161 2.83 9.53 -21.26
N LYS A 162 1.98 9.96 -20.31
CA LYS A 162 0.75 10.73 -20.54
C LYS A 162 -0.23 10.09 -21.53
N LEU A 163 -0.18 8.76 -21.68
CA LEU A 163 -1.07 8.01 -22.55
C LEU A 163 -2.48 7.88 -21.94
N ILE A 164 -2.55 7.85 -20.61
CA ILE A 164 -3.77 7.92 -19.81
C ILE A 164 -3.50 8.96 -18.71
N SER A 165 -4.45 9.86 -18.47
CA SER A 165 -4.41 10.76 -17.31
C SER A 165 -5.45 10.30 -16.30
N LEU A 166 -4.97 9.80 -15.16
CA LEU A 166 -5.84 9.39 -14.06
C LEU A 166 -6.65 10.57 -13.53
N ILE A 167 -6.08 11.77 -13.57
CA ILE A 167 -6.72 13.02 -13.15
C ILE A 167 -7.93 13.33 -14.06
N SER A 168 -7.78 13.29 -15.38
CA SER A 168 -8.91 13.56 -16.29
C SER A 168 -10.00 12.50 -16.21
N THR A 169 -9.61 11.24 -15.98
CA THR A 169 -10.56 10.13 -15.83
C THR A 169 -11.35 10.29 -14.54
N SER A 170 -10.69 10.66 -13.45
CA SER A 170 -11.32 10.95 -12.16
C SER A 170 -12.28 12.14 -12.28
N ASP A 171 -11.87 13.22 -12.94
CA ASP A 171 -12.73 14.37 -13.21
C ASP A 171 -14.01 13.96 -13.98
N PHE A 172 -13.87 13.23 -15.07
CA PHE A 172 -15.00 12.75 -15.87
C PHE A 172 -16.00 11.93 -15.05
N VAL A 173 -15.51 11.00 -14.22
CA VAL A 173 -16.38 10.12 -13.43
C VAL A 173 -17.11 10.90 -12.32
N PHE A 174 -16.40 11.75 -11.57
CA PHE A 174 -17.02 12.48 -10.47
C PHE A 174 -17.87 13.66 -10.94
N ARG A 175 -17.50 14.35 -12.03
CA ARG A 175 -18.39 15.35 -12.66
C ARG A 175 -19.69 14.70 -13.12
N ALA A 176 -19.64 13.51 -13.72
CA ALA A 176 -20.85 12.77 -14.07
C ALA A 176 -21.72 12.43 -12.86
N ILE A 177 -21.14 12.18 -11.68
CA ILE A 177 -21.88 12.00 -10.42
C ILE A 177 -22.46 13.33 -9.92
N GLY A 178 -21.78 14.47 -10.12
CA GLY A 178 -22.33 15.79 -9.82
C GLY A 178 -23.59 16.07 -10.64
N GLU A 179 -23.51 15.86 -11.95
CA GLU A 179 -24.63 16.09 -12.88
C GLU A 179 -25.74 15.05 -12.75
N ARG A 180 -25.38 13.79 -12.49
CA ARG A 180 -26.29 12.63 -12.42
C ARG A 180 -25.97 11.80 -11.18
N PRO A 181 -26.46 12.21 -9.98
CA PRO A 181 -26.06 11.62 -8.71
C PRO A 181 -26.30 10.11 -8.59
N TYR A 182 -27.29 9.55 -9.29
CA TYR A 182 -27.56 8.11 -9.30
C TYR A 182 -26.38 7.26 -9.79
N LEU A 183 -25.44 7.83 -10.56
CA LEU A 183 -24.25 7.13 -11.02
C LEU A 183 -23.31 6.73 -9.85
N GLY A 184 -23.40 7.40 -8.70
CA GLY A 184 -22.63 7.07 -7.50
C GLY A 184 -22.87 5.64 -7.01
N PHE A 185 -24.05 5.07 -7.24
CA PHE A 185 -24.36 3.68 -6.90
C PHE A 185 -23.50 2.66 -7.66
N GLY A 186 -22.91 3.03 -8.80
CA GLY A 186 -21.96 2.19 -9.52
C GLY A 186 -20.80 1.74 -8.63
N PHE A 187 -20.25 2.65 -7.83
CA PHE A 187 -19.20 2.32 -6.86
C PHE A 187 -19.71 1.43 -5.73
N THR A 188 -20.95 1.62 -5.28
CA THR A 188 -21.57 0.78 -4.25
C THR A 188 -21.73 -0.66 -4.74
N ILE A 189 -22.17 -0.86 -5.99
CA ILE A 189 -22.27 -2.19 -6.60
C ILE A 189 -20.88 -2.85 -6.67
N ALA A 190 -19.85 -2.11 -7.08
CA ALA A 190 -18.48 -2.62 -7.11
C ALA A 190 -17.99 -3.03 -5.71
N ALA A 191 -18.25 -2.21 -4.69
CA ALA A 191 -17.89 -2.50 -3.30
C ALA A 191 -18.58 -3.76 -2.76
N LEU A 192 -19.87 -3.94 -3.07
CA LEU A 192 -20.62 -5.15 -2.69
C LEU A 192 -20.11 -6.39 -3.42
N ALA A 193 -19.77 -6.26 -4.70
CA ALA A 193 -19.21 -7.36 -5.49
C ALA A 193 -17.89 -7.86 -4.88
N ILE A 194 -16.95 -6.96 -4.58
CA ILE A 194 -15.67 -7.36 -3.97
C ILE A 194 -15.82 -7.86 -2.54
N PHE A 195 -16.76 -7.29 -1.77
CA PHE A 195 -17.09 -7.80 -0.44
C PHE A 195 -17.57 -9.26 -0.49
N LYS A 196 -18.44 -9.58 -1.46
CA LYS A 196 -18.92 -10.95 -1.67
C LYS A 196 -17.77 -11.86 -2.12
N LEU A 197 -16.94 -11.44 -3.07
CA LEU A 197 -15.77 -12.19 -3.52
C LEU A 197 -14.80 -12.51 -2.38
N ASN A 198 -14.46 -11.51 -1.56
CA ASN A 198 -13.59 -11.69 -0.40
C ASN A 198 -14.23 -12.63 0.65
N SER A 199 -15.52 -12.50 0.91
CA SER A 199 -16.24 -13.35 1.87
C SER A 199 -16.34 -14.80 1.42
N THR A 200 -16.61 -15.05 0.14
CA THR A 200 -16.62 -16.40 -0.45
C THR A 200 -15.21 -17.01 -0.43
N PHE A 201 -14.19 -16.21 -0.76
CA PHE A 201 -12.80 -16.67 -0.66
C PHE A 201 -12.44 -17.07 0.77
N LEU A 202 -12.82 -16.26 1.77
CA LEU A 202 -12.64 -16.60 3.17
C LEU A 202 -13.36 -17.90 3.55
N TYR A 203 -14.63 -18.05 3.16
CA TYR A 203 -15.40 -19.25 3.48
C TYR A 203 -14.74 -20.54 2.99
N ASN A 204 -14.22 -20.53 1.77
CA ASN A 204 -13.59 -21.69 1.15
C ASN A 204 -12.19 -21.99 1.71
N ASN A 205 -11.45 -20.97 2.19
CA ASN A 205 -10.05 -21.10 2.58
C ASN A 205 -9.79 -20.96 4.10
N LEU A 206 -10.83 -20.83 4.94
CA LEU A 206 -10.67 -20.60 6.39
C LEU A 206 -10.13 -21.81 7.17
N TYR A 207 -10.35 -23.03 6.66
CA TYR A 207 -10.10 -24.28 7.40
C TYR A 207 -8.86 -25.05 6.98
N VAL A 208 -8.05 -24.50 6.09
CA VAL A 208 -7.01 -25.31 5.49
C VAL A 208 -5.81 -25.39 6.42
N GLU A 209 -5.52 -26.61 6.85
CA GLU A 209 -4.27 -27.13 7.42
C GLU A 209 -3.01 -26.77 6.57
N GLU A 210 -3.12 -25.92 5.54
CA GLU A 210 -2.07 -25.43 4.66
C GLU A 210 -1.29 -24.20 5.18
N LEU A 211 -1.80 -23.46 6.17
CA LEU A 211 -1.02 -22.39 6.80
C LEU A 211 0.08 -22.93 7.74
N GLY A 212 0.00 -24.20 8.13
CA GLY A 212 0.95 -24.87 9.02
C GLY A 212 1.78 -26.00 8.39
N ALA A 213 1.27 -26.72 7.39
CA ALA A 213 1.88 -27.98 6.94
C ALA A 213 2.98 -27.86 5.87
N LYS A 214 3.14 -26.70 5.20
CA LYS A 214 4.24 -26.48 4.23
C LYS A 214 5.42 -25.72 4.84
N GLN A 215 5.87 -26.13 6.02
CA GLN A 215 7.32 -26.15 6.21
C GLN A 215 7.84 -27.42 5.55
N GLU A 216 7.86 -27.45 4.21
CA GLU A 216 8.89 -28.26 3.57
C GLU A 216 10.20 -27.79 4.19
N LYS A 217 10.87 -28.69 4.92
CA LYS A 217 12.26 -28.50 5.34
C LYS A 217 13.01 -28.10 4.09
N LYS A 218 13.24 -26.80 3.92
CA LYS A 218 14.11 -26.29 2.86
C LYS A 218 15.44 -26.99 3.05
N VAL A 219 15.71 -27.94 2.17
CA VAL A 219 16.99 -28.62 2.08
C VAL A 219 18.05 -27.54 2.05
N SER A 220 18.99 -27.61 2.99
CA SER A 220 20.10 -26.68 3.12
C SER A 220 20.75 -26.52 1.75
N THR A 221 20.54 -25.38 1.11
CA THR A 221 21.12 -25.10 -0.21
C THR A 221 22.60 -24.91 -0.01
N ASP A 222 23.42 -25.84 -0.48
CA ASP A 222 24.86 -25.71 -0.35
C ASP A 222 25.43 -24.77 -1.42
N TYR A 223 26.34 -23.88 -1.01
CA TYR A 223 26.93 -22.89 -1.90
C TYR A 223 28.27 -23.41 -2.42
N ALA A 224 28.23 -24.29 -3.43
CA ALA A 224 29.42 -24.95 -4.00
C ALA A 224 30.54 -23.98 -4.44
N PHE A 225 30.21 -22.72 -4.73
CA PHE A 225 31.19 -21.66 -5.03
C PHE A 225 32.09 -21.34 -3.83
N LEU A 226 31.52 -21.28 -2.62
CA LEU A 226 32.24 -20.91 -1.40
C LEU A 226 33.14 -22.04 -0.89
N ASN A 227 32.81 -23.29 -1.19
CA ASN A 227 33.62 -24.46 -0.81
C ASN A 227 35.04 -24.45 -1.43
N ARG A 228 35.28 -23.63 -2.45
CA ARG A 228 36.60 -23.46 -3.08
C ARG A 228 37.62 -22.72 -2.21
N PHE A 229 37.17 -22.02 -1.17
CA PHE A 229 38.03 -21.23 -0.27
C PHE A 229 38.38 -21.97 1.03
N GLY A 230 38.18 -23.30 1.08
CA GLY A 230 38.48 -24.13 2.24
C GLY A 230 37.64 -23.75 3.47
N LYS A 231 38.24 -23.83 4.67
CA LYS A 231 37.54 -23.56 5.95
C LYS A 231 36.94 -22.16 6.03
N VAL A 232 37.60 -21.15 5.46
CA VAL A 232 37.09 -19.77 5.45
C VAL A 232 35.83 -19.67 4.59
N GLY A 233 35.82 -20.36 3.45
CA GLY A 233 34.66 -20.46 2.58
C GLY A 233 33.49 -21.19 3.21
N GLU A 234 33.75 -22.27 3.94
CA GLU A 234 32.74 -23.04 4.67
C GLU A 234 32.07 -22.18 5.76
N LEU A 235 32.86 -21.42 6.52
CA LEU A 235 32.35 -20.47 7.52
C LEU A 235 31.52 -19.36 6.87
N ALA A 236 31.99 -18.80 5.76
CA ALA A 236 31.25 -17.77 5.02
C ALA A 236 29.92 -18.31 4.44
N ALA A 237 29.91 -19.56 3.96
CA ALA A 237 28.71 -20.23 3.48
C ALA A 237 27.70 -20.46 4.61
N LEU A 238 28.17 -20.79 5.82
CA LEU A 238 27.34 -20.96 7.00
C LEU A 238 26.68 -19.65 7.42
N GLU A 239 27.45 -18.56 7.53
CA GLU A 239 26.93 -17.22 7.83
C GLU A 239 25.88 -16.77 6.80
N LEU A 240 26.17 -16.94 5.51
CA LEU A 240 25.23 -16.59 4.44
C LEU A 240 23.93 -17.41 4.54
N LYS A 241 24.02 -18.70 4.88
CA LYS A 241 22.84 -19.56 5.13
C LYS A 241 22.01 -19.04 6.30
N LEU A 242 22.65 -18.65 7.42
CA LEU A 242 21.96 -18.11 8.59
C LEU A 242 21.25 -16.79 8.27
N ILE A 243 21.94 -15.88 7.59
CA ILE A 243 21.38 -14.58 7.20
C ILE A 243 20.19 -14.75 6.26
N LEU A 244 20.28 -15.63 5.26
CA LEU A 244 19.21 -15.81 4.28
C LEU A 244 18.03 -16.65 4.83
N ARG A 245 18.27 -17.45 5.87
CA ARG A 245 17.23 -18.25 6.54
C ARG A 245 16.24 -17.37 7.31
N HIS A 246 16.73 -16.33 8.01
CA HIS A 246 15.87 -15.51 8.85
C HIS A 246 15.19 -14.38 8.04
N LYS A 247 13.85 -14.28 8.13
CA LYS A 247 13.04 -13.36 7.30
C LYS A 247 13.48 -11.91 7.46
N ARG A 248 13.83 -11.50 8.69
CA ARG A 248 14.22 -10.11 9.00
C ARG A 248 15.59 -9.75 8.41
N SER A 249 16.61 -10.58 8.60
CA SER A 249 17.97 -10.32 8.09
C SER A 249 18.05 -10.44 6.57
N ARG A 250 17.32 -11.39 5.97
CA ARG A 250 17.19 -11.47 4.51
C ARG A 250 16.62 -10.19 3.91
N SER A 251 15.54 -9.65 4.48
CA SER A 251 14.96 -8.38 4.02
C SER A 251 15.95 -7.22 4.18
N SER A 252 16.72 -7.21 5.27
CA SER A 252 17.75 -6.21 5.54
C SER A 252 18.88 -6.19 4.51
N ILE A 253 19.40 -7.36 4.08
CA ILE A 253 20.40 -7.44 3.01
C ILE A 253 19.83 -6.96 1.68
N ILE A 254 18.62 -7.40 1.34
CA ILE A 254 17.96 -6.97 0.09
C ILE A 254 17.79 -5.46 0.08
N LEU A 255 17.36 -4.88 1.21
CA LEU A 255 17.22 -3.43 1.37
C LEU A 255 18.57 -2.72 1.22
N GLY A 256 19.63 -3.22 1.88
CA GLY A 256 20.98 -2.69 1.74
C GLY A 256 21.49 -2.70 0.29
N PHE A 257 21.22 -3.78 -0.45
CA PHE A 257 21.53 -3.86 -1.88
C PHE A 257 20.77 -2.80 -2.70
N PHE A 258 19.46 -2.61 -2.47
CA PHE A 258 18.70 -1.55 -3.14
C PHE A 258 19.19 -0.14 -2.76
N PHE A 259 19.70 0.07 -1.54
CA PHE A 259 20.31 1.34 -1.14
C PHE A 259 21.60 1.66 -1.90
N LEU A 260 22.30 0.68 -2.48
CA LEU A 260 23.41 0.97 -3.40
C LEU A 260 22.91 1.64 -4.68
N LEU A 261 21.70 1.30 -5.14
CA LEU A 261 21.08 1.93 -6.31
C LEU A 261 20.62 3.37 -6.02
N TYR A 262 20.54 3.77 -4.75
CA TYR A 262 20.21 5.14 -4.36
C TYR A 262 21.21 6.16 -4.91
N GLY A 263 22.48 5.75 -5.13
CA GLY A 263 23.51 6.58 -5.74
C GLY A 263 23.15 7.10 -7.13
N PHE A 264 22.39 6.35 -7.93
CA PHE A 264 21.98 6.77 -9.27
C PHE A 264 21.10 8.04 -9.27
N MET A 265 20.49 8.40 -8.14
CA MET A 265 19.78 9.67 -8.02
C MET A 265 20.72 10.87 -7.83
N PHE A 266 21.89 10.66 -7.22
CA PHE A 266 22.85 11.72 -6.87
C PHE A 266 23.93 11.89 -7.94
N TYR A 267 24.39 10.80 -8.57
CA TYR A 267 25.38 10.84 -9.66
C TYR A 267 24.72 11.11 -11.01
N ARG A 268 23.99 12.23 -11.11
CA ARG A 268 23.39 12.72 -12.37
C ARG A 268 24.24 13.85 -12.95
N GLU A 269 24.26 13.96 -14.27
CA GLU A 269 25.05 14.94 -15.02
C GLU A 269 24.88 16.39 -14.49
N LYS A 270 23.65 16.81 -14.19
CA LYS A 270 23.38 18.13 -13.60
C LYS A 270 24.03 18.37 -12.25
N LEU A 271 24.07 17.36 -11.39
CA LEU A 271 24.67 17.47 -10.05
C LEU A 271 26.20 17.42 -10.14
N ILE A 272 26.73 16.57 -11.01
CA ILE A 272 28.17 16.47 -11.30
C ILE A 272 28.71 17.80 -11.82
N ASN A 273 28.00 18.43 -12.76
CA ASN A 273 28.38 19.72 -13.34
C ASN A 273 28.18 20.91 -12.38
N SER A 274 27.36 20.76 -11.33
CA SER A 274 27.14 21.81 -10.32
C SER A 274 28.20 21.84 -9.21
N ASP A 275 29.20 20.95 -9.27
CA ASP A 275 30.30 20.82 -8.31
C ASP A 275 29.86 20.73 -6.84
N SER A 276 28.69 20.11 -6.61
CA SER A 276 28.08 19.91 -5.30
C SER A 276 28.74 18.74 -4.57
N PHE A 277 30.03 18.88 -4.29
CA PHE A 277 30.88 17.86 -3.65
C PHE A 277 30.25 17.28 -2.37
N GLY A 278 29.67 18.12 -1.52
CA GLY A 278 29.02 17.68 -0.27
C GLY A 278 27.83 16.73 -0.49
N THR A 279 27.05 16.96 -1.54
CA THR A 279 25.90 16.12 -1.91
C THR A 279 26.34 14.77 -2.47
N MET A 280 27.44 14.74 -3.23
CA MET A 280 28.03 13.49 -3.74
C MET A 280 28.73 12.69 -2.64
N MET A 281 29.47 13.36 -1.75
CA MET A 281 30.11 12.73 -0.60
C MET A 281 29.08 12.14 0.36
N PHE A 282 27.98 12.86 0.60
CA PHE A 282 26.84 12.34 1.36
C PHE A 282 26.29 11.07 0.72
N ALA A 283 26.05 11.07 -0.60
CA ALA A 283 25.56 9.88 -1.30
C ALA A 283 26.55 8.70 -1.18
N GLY A 284 27.85 8.95 -1.33
CA GLY A 284 28.91 7.95 -1.15
C GLY A 284 28.89 7.31 0.24
N ILE A 285 28.94 8.13 1.29
CA ILE A 285 28.91 7.68 2.68
C ILE A 285 27.59 6.97 3.00
N PHE A 286 26.47 7.46 2.46
CA PHE A 286 25.15 6.90 2.72
C PHE A 286 25.00 5.51 2.09
N MET A 287 25.42 5.32 0.83
CA MET A 287 25.36 4.02 0.14
C MET A 287 26.15 2.93 0.88
N THR A 288 27.37 3.24 1.32
CA THR A 288 28.23 2.27 2.02
C THR A 288 27.84 2.13 3.49
N GLY A 289 27.53 3.24 4.15
CA GLY A 289 27.24 3.29 5.58
C GLY A 289 25.94 2.60 5.95
N VAL A 290 24.87 2.76 5.17
CA VAL A 290 23.57 2.13 5.47
C VAL A 290 23.68 0.61 5.48
N SER A 291 24.42 0.02 4.54
CA SER A 291 24.63 -1.44 4.48
C SER A 291 25.35 -1.96 5.74
N ILE A 292 26.36 -1.22 6.21
CA ILE A 292 27.13 -1.57 7.41
C ILE A 292 26.29 -1.40 8.68
N ILE A 293 25.53 -0.31 8.79
CA ILE A 293 24.65 -0.05 9.94
C ILE A 293 23.58 -1.14 10.05
N ILE A 294 22.96 -1.50 8.92
CA ILE A 294 21.96 -2.57 8.87
C ILE A 294 22.59 -3.90 9.27
N TYR A 295 23.78 -4.23 8.75
CA TYR A 295 24.50 -5.43 9.15
C TYR A 295 24.79 -5.45 10.66
N GLY A 296 25.37 -4.37 11.19
CA GLY A 296 25.70 -4.25 12.62
C GLY A 296 24.49 -4.35 13.54
N GLN A 297 23.35 -3.78 13.15
CA GLN A 297 22.11 -3.86 13.93
C GLN A 297 21.60 -5.30 14.07
N PHE A 298 21.84 -6.13 13.06
CA PHE A 298 21.28 -7.48 13.00
C PHE A 298 22.32 -8.59 13.18
N MET A 299 23.61 -8.27 13.35
CA MET A 299 24.69 -9.24 13.49
C MET A 299 24.40 -10.31 14.55
N PHE A 300 23.78 -9.92 15.66
CA PHE A 300 23.40 -10.83 16.76
C PHE A 300 21.99 -11.42 16.62
N ALA A 301 21.23 -11.06 15.59
CA ALA A 301 19.85 -11.48 15.41
C ALA A 301 19.71 -12.82 14.66
N TRP A 302 20.79 -13.33 14.05
CA TRP A 302 20.80 -14.59 13.30
C TRP A 302 21.90 -15.58 13.73
N GLN A 303 22.79 -15.17 14.63
CA GLN A 303 23.65 -16.06 15.40
C GLN A 303 22.80 -16.75 16.47
#